data_AF-A0AAV1V4V3-F1
#
_entry.id   AF-A0AAV1V4V3-F1
#
_cell.length_a   1.000
_cell.length_b   1.000
_cell.length_c   1.000
_cell.angle_alpha   90.00
_cell.angle_beta   90.00
_cell.angle_gamma   90.00
#
_symmetry.space_group_name_H-M   'P 1'
#
loop_
_entity.id
_entity.type
_entity.pdbx_description
1 polymer ?
#
loop_
_entity_poly.entity_id
_entity_poly.type
_entity_poly.pdbx_seq_one_letter_code
_entity_poly.pdbx_strand_id
1 'polypeptide(L)' 'MTSEGHCVFVLVYVDDVLVTGSSLEMIARTKNDLKTRFEMTDSGKCAFVLGIELLDMEVKA' A
#
# COMPACT_ATOMS: atom_id res chain seq x y z
N MET A 1 -12.11 17.15 19.17
CA MET A 1 -12.38 15.72 18.95
C MET A 1 -12.17 15.42 17.47
N THR A 2 -10.93 15.35 17.03
CA THR A 2 -10.60 14.87 15.68
C THR A 2 -10.25 13.40 15.83
N SER A 3 -11.18 12.51 15.55
CA SER A 3 -10.80 11.12 15.30
C SER A 3 -9.98 11.14 14.03
N GLU A 4 -8.65 11.07 14.14
CA GLU A 4 -7.78 10.86 12.99
C GLU A 4 -8.13 9.49 12.42
N GLY A 5 -9.05 9.48 11.46
CA GLY A 5 -9.48 8.26 10.79
C GLY A 5 -8.33 7.77 9.94
N HIS A 6 -7.63 6.74 10.42
CA HIS A 6 -6.66 6.07 9.59
C HIS A 6 -7.37 5.33 8.46
N CYS A 7 -6.84 5.47 7.24
CA CYS A 7 -7.43 4.88 6.03
C CYS A 7 -6.39 4.03 5.30
N VAL A 8 -6.83 2.90 4.74
CA VAL A 8 -6.08 2.08 3.80
C VAL A 8 -6.87 2.01 2.50
N PHE A 9 -6.16 2.20 1.40
CA PHE A 9 -6.65 1.99 0.04
C PHE A 9 -5.97 0.75 -0.54
N VAL A 10 -6.77 -0.11 -1.14
CA VAL A 10 -6.31 -1.30 -1.85
C VAL A 10 -6.75 -1.16 -3.30
N LEU A 11 -5.79 -1.16 -4.22
CA LEU A 11 -6.01 -1.18 -5.65
C LEU A 11 -5.64 -2.57 -6.17
N VAL A 12 -6.56 -3.23 -6.86
CA VAL A 12 -6.36 -4.56 -7.44
C VAL A 12 -6.27 -4.41 -8.96
N TYR A 13 -5.21 -4.93 -9.56
CA TYR A 13 -5.00 -4.96 -11.00
C TYR A 13 -4.53 -6.36 -11.43
N VAL A 14 -5.47 -7.16 -11.94
CA VAL A 14 -5.20 -8.55 -12.38
C VAL A 14 -4.50 -9.34 -11.27
N ASP A 15 -3.23 -9.71 -11.48
CA ASP A 15 -2.42 -10.51 -10.54
C ASP A 15 -1.72 -9.64 -9.47
N ASP A 16 -1.71 -8.32 -9.64
CA ASP A 16 -1.04 -7.38 -8.76
C ASP A 16 -2.00 -6.64 -7.82
N VAL A 17 -1.55 -6.43 -6.58
CA VAL A 17 -2.27 -5.63 -5.58
C VAL A 17 -1.35 -4.53 -5.05
N LEU A 18 -1.84 -3.29 -5.12
CA LEU A 18 -1.20 -2.13 -4.53
C LEU A 18 -1.94 -1.73 -3.25
N VAL A 19 -1.20 -1.59 -2.14
CA VAL A 19 -1.74 -1.15 -0.85
C VAL A 19 -1.08 0.16 -0.47
N THR A 20 -1.90 1.17 -0.14
CA THR A 20 -1.46 2.49 0.35
C THR A 20 -2.39 2.96 1.47
N GLY A 21 -2.01 3.98 2.23
CA GLY A 21 -2.79 4.41 3.38
C GLY A 21 -2.08 5.48 4.22
N SER A 22 -2.76 5.91 5.27
CA SER A 22 -2.28 6.99 6.16
C SER A 22 -1.26 6.53 7.21
N SER A 23 -1.10 5.21 7.41
CA SER A 23 -0.18 4.64 8.40
C SER A 23 0.56 3.45 7.83
N LEU A 24 1.90 3.48 7.90
CA LEU A 24 2.76 2.38 7.47
C LEU A 24 2.48 1.09 8.25
N GLU A 25 2.16 1.19 9.54
CA GLU A 25 1.80 0.03 10.35
C GLU A 25 0.53 -0.63 9.81
N MET A 26 -0.47 0.19 9.46
CA MET A 26 -1.74 -0.31 8.94
C MET A 26 -1.57 -0.94 7.55
N ILE A 27 -0.77 -0.32 6.67
CA ILE A 27 -0.39 -0.89 5.37
C ILE A 27 0.30 -2.25 5.56
N ALA A 28 1.26 -2.34 6.48
CA ALA A 28 2.01 -3.57 6.74
C ALA A 28 1.09 -4.69 7.27
N ARG A 29 0.16 -4.37 8.18
CA ARG A 29 -0.86 -5.32 8.66
C ARG A 29 -1.76 -5.80 7.53
N THR A 30 -2.34 -4.89 6.75
CA THR A 30 -3.22 -5.27 5.61
C THR A 30 -2.50 -6.13 4.59
N LYS A 31 -1.25 -5.81 4.28
CA LYS A 31 -0.42 -6.59 3.36
C LYS A 31 -0.12 -8.00 3.90
N ASN A 32 0.15 -8.12 5.20
CA ASN A 32 0.35 -9.43 5.83
C ASN A 32 -0.93 -10.28 5.85
N ASP A 33 -2.08 -9.64 6.11
CA ASP A 33 -3.38 -10.30 6.08
C ASP A 33 -3.71 -10.83 4.67
N LEU A 34 -3.45 -10.01 3.65
CA LEU A 34 -3.60 -10.40 2.23
C LEU A 34 -2.67 -11.55 1.87
N LYS A 35 -1.39 -11.48 2.27
CA LYS A 35 -0.40 -12.54 2.04
C LYS A 35 -0.71 -13.86 2.75
N THR A 36 -1.38 -13.79 3.91
CA THR A 36 -1.77 -14.99 4.65
C THR A 36 -3.01 -15.64 4.03
N ARG A 37 -3.91 -14.83 3.46
CA ARG A 37 -5.19 -15.28 2.94
C ARG A 37 -5.17 -15.64 1.46
N PHE A 38 -4.24 -15.06 0.71
CA PHE A 38 -4.00 -15.31 -0.71
C PHE A 38 -2.51 -15.63 -0.88
N GLU A 39 -2.16 -16.57 -1.76
CA GLU A 39 -0.76 -16.89 -2.10
C GLU A 39 -0.10 -15.72 -2.85
N MET A 40 0.12 -14.60 -2.15
CA MET A 40 0.66 -13.36 -2.70
C MET A 40 2.12 -13.20 -2.27
N THR A 41 2.98 -12.84 -3.22
CA THR A 41 4.36 -12.47 -2.92
C THR A 41 4.46 -10.96 -2.73
N ASP A 42 5.26 -10.56 -1.75
CA ASP A 42 5.54 -9.16 -1.54
C ASP A 42 6.58 -8.65 -2.55
N SER A 43 6.17 -7.77 -3.45
CA SER A 43 7.03 -7.13 -4.46
C SER A 43 7.78 -5.89 -3.96
N GLY A 44 7.61 -5.49 -2.68
CA GLY A 44 8.30 -4.35 -2.08
C GLY A 44 7.60 -3.00 -2.34
N LYS A 45 8.38 -1.90 -2.35
CA LYS A 45 7.87 -0.56 -2.68
C LYS A 45 7.48 -0.52 -4.16
N CYS A 46 6.25 -0.09 -4.45
CA CYS A 46 5.80 0.11 -5.83
C CYS A 46 6.42 1.40 -6.39
N ALA A 47 7.25 1.27 -7.42
CA ALA A 47 7.86 2.41 -8.13
C ALA A 47 7.09 2.79 -9.40
N PHE A 48 6.38 1.85 -10.02
CA PHE A 48 5.62 2.07 -11.26
C PHE A 48 4.27 1.35 -11.21
N VAL A 49 3.21 2.03 -11.64
CA VAL A 49 1.87 1.47 -11.82
C VAL A 49 1.40 1.77 -13.24
N LEU A 50 1.14 0.75 -14.05
CA LEU A 50 0.69 0.90 -15.45
C LEU A 50 1.63 1.79 -16.31
N GLY A 51 2.93 1.77 -16.03
CA GLY A 51 3.92 2.63 -16.71
C GLY A 51 3.98 4.07 -16.19
N ILE A 52 3.23 4.39 -15.13
CA ILE A 52 3.28 5.68 -14.42
C ILE A 52 4.24 5.53 -13.24
N GLU A 53 5.28 6.36 -13.20
CA GLU A 53 6.21 6.42 -12.07
C GLU A 53 5.52 7.03 -10.84
N LEU A 54 5.61 6.33 -9.71
CA LEU A 54 5.20 6.85 -8.42
C LEU A 54 6.38 7.57 -7.78
N LEU A 55 6.30 8.89 -7.71
CA LEU A 55 7.27 9.71 -6.99
C LEU A 55 6.93 9.69 -5.49
N ASP A 56 7.83 9.11 -4.69
CA ASP A 56 7.79 9.28 -3.24
C ASP A 56 8.10 10.76 -2.97
N MET A 57 7.08 11.56 -2.66
CA MET A 57 7.30 12.94 -2.25
C MET A 57 7.87 12.94 -0.83
N GLU A 58 9.16 12.67 -0.74
CA GLU A 58 9.93 12.83 0.48
C GLU A 58 10.02 14.33 0.76
N VAL A 59 9.11 14.83 1.62
CA VAL A 59 9.25 16.17 2.20
C VAL A 59 10.50 16.11 3.07
N LYS A 60 11.64 16.51 2.50
CA LYS A 60 12.85 16.78 3.27
C LYS A 60 12.55 17.91 4.24
N ALA A 61 12.28 17.54 5.47
CA ALA A 61 12.34 18.44 6.62
C ALA A 61 13.80 18.82 6.90
#